data_AF-A0A482RDS8-F1
#
_entry.id   AF-A0A482RDS8-F1
#
_cell.length_a   1.000
_cell.length_b   1.000
_cell.length_c   1.000
_cell.angle_alpha   90.00
_cell.angle_beta   90.00
_cell.angle_gamma   90.00
#
_symmetry.space_group_name_H-M   'P 1'
#
loop_
_entity.id
_entity.type
_entity.pdbx_description
1 polymer ?
#
loop_
_entity_poly.entity_id
_entity_poly.type
_entity_poly.pdbx_seq_one_letter_code
_entity_poly.pdbx_strand_id
1 'polypeptide(L)'
;MCVRARVRLRLRAARRLQFPIATLLGRLHAKKVITPEQAADFEATLLPHQRTTSADGLSILARSLAEHNLFVASERYDNIRLSRLAAFCGLTPAMTERMLGSMISEGRLNGSIDQVDGFVEFT
;
A
#
# COMPACT_ATOMS: atom_id res chain seq x y z
N MET A 1 28.64 8.41 -9.54
CA MET A 1 28.25 7.00 -9.31
C MET A 1 27.04 6.98 -8.40
N CYS A 2 25.87 6.57 -8.90
CA CYS A 2 24.80 5.99 -8.08
C CYS A 2 23.75 5.40 -9.02
N VAL A 3 23.75 4.07 -9.15
CA VAL A 3 22.90 3.30 -10.05
C VAL A 3 21.52 3.15 -9.40
N ARG A 4 20.55 3.96 -9.80
CA ARG A 4 19.13 3.65 -9.56
C ARG A 4 18.73 2.51 -10.48
N ALA A 5 18.94 1.28 -10.03
CA ALA A 5 18.48 0.08 -10.72
C ALA A 5 16.95 0.02 -10.70
N ARG A 6 16.30 0.54 -11.75
CA ARG A 6 14.88 0.28 -12.00
C ARG A 6 14.75 -1.16 -12.45
N VAL A 7 14.21 -2.02 -11.58
CA VAL A 7 13.69 -3.33 -11.99
C VAL A 7 12.47 -3.07 -12.90
N ARG A 8 12.71 -2.95 -14.21
CA ARG A 8 11.63 -2.96 -15.21
C ARG A 8 11.13 -4.39 -15.34
N LEU A 9 10.03 -4.72 -14.68
CA LEU A 9 9.31 -5.96 -14.92
C LEU A 9 8.83 -5.95 -16.38
N ARG A 10 9.55 -6.60 -17.29
CA ARG A 10 9.11 -6.81 -18.67
C ARG A 10 8.03 -7.88 -18.67
N LEU A 11 6.78 -7.49 -18.43
CA LEU A 11 5.63 -8.34 -18.72
C LEU A 11 5.48 -8.40 -20.25
N ARG A 12 6.23 -9.30 -20.91
CA ARG A 12 6.04 -9.60 -22.33
C ARG A 12 4.62 -10.17 -22.50
N ALA A 13 3.82 -9.46 -23.29
CA ALA A 13 2.46 -9.83 -23.65
C ALA A 13 2.42 -11.19 -24.38
N ALA A 14 2.21 -12.29 -23.66
CA ALA A 14 1.90 -13.58 -24.25
C ALA A 14 1.17 -14.48 -23.23
N ARG A 15 -0.04 -14.06 -22.90
CA ARG A 15 -1.23 -14.76 -22.36
C ARG A 15 -1.93 -13.75 -21.47
N ARG A 16 -3.07 -13.22 -21.93
CA ARG A 16 -4.04 -12.56 -21.04
C ARG A 16 -4.55 -13.63 -20.10
N LEU A 17 -3.77 -13.90 -19.08
CA LEU A 17 -4.17 -14.76 -18.00
C LEU A 17 -5.29 -14.01 -17.28
N GLN A 18 -6.52 -14.48 -17.44
CA GLN A 18 -7.69 -14.07 -16.66
C GLN A 18 -7.55 -14.56 -15.22
N PHE A 19 -6.38 -14.40 -14.62
CA PHE A 19 -6.15 -14.75 -13.23
C PHE A 19 -6.43 -13.51 -12.37
N PRO A 20 -7.14 -13.66 -11.24
CA PRO A 20 -7.35 -12.57 -10.27
C PRO A 20 -6.03 -11.85 -9.91
N ILE A 21 -4.95 -12.62 -9.85
CA ILE A 21 -3.57 -12.17 -9.65
C ILE A 21 -3.13 -11.12 -10.68
N ALA A 22 -3.43 -11.32 -11.98
CA ALA A 22 -3.00 -10.41 -13.04
C ALA A 22 -3.66 -9.03 -12.91
N THR A 23 -4.91 -8.99 -12.47
CA THR A 23 -5.64 -7.74 -12.22
C THR A 23 -5.04 -6.96 -11.04
N LEU A 24 -4.71 -7.65 -9.93
CA LEU A 24 -4.06 -7.04 -8.78
C LEU A 24 -2.66 -6.51 -9.13
N LEU A 25 -1.83 -7.32 -9.80
CA LEU A 25 -0.50 -6.90 -10.26
C LEU A 25 -0.56 -5.71 -11.22
N GLY A 26 -1.55 -5.68 -12.12
CA GLY A 26 -1.78 -4.53 -13.00
C GLY A 26 -2.07 -3.25 -12.22
N ARG A 27 -2.88 -3.33 -11.15
CA ARG A 27 -3.17 -2.20 -10.26
C ARG A 27 -1.97 -1.75 -9.45
N LEU A 28 -1.22 -2.70 -8.87
CA LEU A 28 0.04 -2.44 -8.16
C LEU A 28 1.03 -1.69 -9.06
N HIS A 29 1.27 -2.22 -10.26
CA HIS A 29 2.20 -1.61 -11.21
C HIS A 29 1.73 -0.23 -11.70
N ALA A 30 0.42 -0.05 -11.90
CA ALA A 30 -0.15 1.23 -12.31
C ALA A 30 -0.31 2.23 -11.16
N LYS A 31 0.20 1.91 -9.95
CA LYS A 31 0.05 2.74 -8.75
C LYS A 31 -1.41 3.14 -8.48
N LYS A 32 -2.31 2.18 -8.67
CA LYS A 32 -3.72 2.34 -8.34
C LYS A 32 -3.99 1.85 -6.93
N VAL A 33 -5.00 2.44 -6.32
CA VAL A 33 -5.52 2.07 -5.01
C VAL A 33 -6.13 0.68 -5.09
N ILE A 34 -5.85 -0.14 -4.08
CA ILE A 34 -6.35 -1.50 -3.96
C ILE A 34 -7.38 -1.51 -2.84
N THR A 35 -8.61 -1.90 -3.16
CA THR A 35 -9.70 -1.94 -2.18
C THR A 35 -9.53 -3.14 -1.25
N PRO A 36 -10.05 -3.09 -0.01
CA PRO A 36 -9.99 -4.21 0.92
C PRO A 36 -10.65 -5.48 0.35
N GLU A 37 -11.72 -5.34 -0.43
CA GLU A 37 -12.34 -6.46 -1.16
C GLU A 37 -11.36 -7.14 -2.12
N GLN A 38 -10.58 -6.36 -2.89
CA GLN A 38 -9.59 -6.91 -3.83
C GLN A 38 -8.42 -7.57 -3.11
N ALA A 39 -8.05 -7.04 -1.94
CA ALA A 39 -7.06 -7.66 -1.08
C ALA A 39 -7.55 -9.02 -0.56
N ALA A 40 -8.81 -9.09 -0.10
CA ALA A 40 -9.42 -10.31 0.41
C ALA A 40 -9.57 -11.38 -0.68
N ASP A 41 -10.01 -11.01 -1.89
CA ASP A 41 -10.10 -11.91 -3.03
C ASP A 41 -8.75 -12.54 -3.36
N PHE A 42 -7.67 -11.75 -3.31
CA PHE A 42 -6.32 -12.25 -3.53
C PHE A 42 -5.83 -13.13 -2.38
N GLU A 43 -6.11 -12.74 -1.14
CA GLU A 43 -5.74 -13.50 0.05
C GLU A 43 -6.41 -14.89 0.09
N ALA A 44 -7.62 -15.01 -0.46
CA ALA A 44 -8.30 -16.30 -0.63
C ALA A 44 -7.57 -17.24 -1.61
N THR A 45 -6.79 -16.70 -2.55
CA THR A 45 -5.98 -17.52 -3.48
C THR A 45 -4.64 -17.98 -2.90
N LEU A 46 -4.23 -17.42 -1.75
CA LEU A 46 -2.95 -17.74 -1.12
C LEU A 46 -2.99 -19.08 -0.37
N LEU A 47 -1.87 -19.79 -0.43
CA LEU A 47 -1.68 -21.02 0.32
C LEU A 47 -1.53 -20.72 1.82
N PRO A 48 -1.86 -21.67 2.72
CA PRO A 48 -1.80 -21.44 4.17
C PRO A 48 -0.44 -20.92 4.66
N HIS A 49 0.67 -21.43 4.12
CA HIS A 49 2.01 -20.99 4.49
C HIS A 49 2.36 -19.57 4.00
N GLN A 50 1.56 -19.00 3.09
CA GLN A 50 1.72 -17.63 2.57
C GLN A 50 0.87 -16.63 3.35
N ARG A 51 -0.13 -17.11 4.10
CA ARG A 51 -1.04 -16.29 4.93
C ARG A 51 -0.44 -16.09 6.31
N THR A 52 0.68 -15.39 6.33
CA THR A 52 1.41 -15.06 7.54
C THR A 52 0.89 -13.77 8.14
N THR A 53 0.89 -13.68 9.46
CA THR A 53 0.48 -12.49 10.21
C THR A 53 1.71 -11.73 10.69
N SER A 54 1.64 -10.41 10.59
CA SER A 54 2.64 -9.48 11.13
C SER A 54 2.42 -9.27 12.64
N ALA A 55 3.39 -8.62 13.29
CA ALA A 55 3.33 -8.29 14.72
C ALA A 55 2.11 -7.42 15.08
N ASP A 56 1.62 -6.64 14.12
CA ASP A 56 0.44 -5.77 14.28
C ASP A 56 -0.90 -6.49 14.11
N GLY A 57 -0.90 -7.83 14.00
CA GLY A 57 -2.10 -8.64 13.81
C GLY A 57 -2.69 -8.64 12.39
N LEU A 58 -2.14 -7.81 11.49
CA LEU A 58 -2.49 -7.82 10.07
C LEU A 58 -1.78 -8.94 9.32
N SER A 59 -2.44 -9.50 8.31
CA SER A 59 -1.77 -10.32 7.29
C SER A 59 -0.61 -9.55 6.66
N ILE A 60 0.52 -10.20 6.37
CA ILE A 60 1.66 -9.55 5.71
C ILE A 60 1.22 -8.93 4.38
N LEU A 61 0.33 -9.62 3.64
CA LEU A 61 -0.26 -9.07 2.42
C LEU A 61 -1.05 -7.79 2.70
N ALA A 62 -1.96 -7.82 3.68
CA ALA A 62 -2.79 -6.67 4.02
C ALA A 62 -1.94 -5.47 4.44
N ARG A 63 -0.88 -5.71 5.22
CA ARG A 63 0.10 -4.68 5.59
C ARG A 63 0.78 -4.08 4.35
N SER A 64 1.33 -4.91 3.47
CA SER A 64 2.00 -4.44 2.25
C SER A 64 1.06 -3.68 1.31
N LEU A 65 -0.20 -4.09 1.21
CA LEU A 65 -1.21 -3.39 0.41
C LEU A 65 -1.61 -2.05 1.03
N ALA A 66 -1.68 -1.96 2.36
CA ALA A 66 -1.91 -0.70 3.05
C ALA A 66 -0.75 0.28 2.85
N GLU A 67 0.50 -0.18 2.98
CA GLU A 67 1.69 0.63 2.69
C GLU A 67 1.71 1.12 1.23
N HIS A 68 1.34 0.26 0.28
CA HIS A 68 1.17 0.65 -1.12
C HIS A 68 0.10 1.73 -1.28
N ASN A 69 -1.07 1.56 -0.66
CA ASN A 69 -2.15 2.54 -0.72
C ASN A 69 -1.75 3.89 -0.12
N LEU A 70 -0.96 3.90 0.96
CA LEU A 70 -0.39 5.13 1.54
C LEU A 70 0.56 5.82 0.57
N PHE A 71 1.45 5.07 -0.07
CA PHE A 71 2.34 5.60 -1.10
C PHE A 71 1.56 6.15 -2.31
N VAL A 72 0.50 5.47 -2.74
CA VAL A 72 -0.39 5.98 -3.80
C VAL A 72 -1.10 7.26 -3.36
N ALA A 73 -1.50 7.36 -2.10
CA ALA A 73 -2.11 8.57 -1.56
C ALA A 73 -1.12 9.75 -1.54
N SER A 74 0.14 9.52 -1.18
CA SER A 74 1.16 10.57 -1.18
C SER A 74 1.49 11.12 -2.57
N GLU A 75 1.31 10.32 -3.64
CA GLU A 75 1.46 10.82 -5.01
C GLU A 75 0.22 11.56 -5.54
N ARG A 76 -0.92 11.47 -4.83
CA ARG A 76 -2.21 11.98 -5.34
C ARG A 76 -2.79 13.13 -4.54
N TYR A 77 -2.38 13.30 -3.28
CA TYR A 77 -2.85 14.35 -2.40
C TYR A 77 -1.67 15.13 -1.84
N ASP A 78 -1.78 16.46 -1.80
CA ASP A 78 -0.82 17.31 -1.10
C ASP A 78 -1.07 17.25 0.42
N ASN A 79 -2.35 17.23 0.81
CA ASN A 79 -2.77 17.04 2.20
C ASN A 79 -4.07 16.21 2.30
N ILE A 80 -4.22 15.50 3.41
CA ILE A 80 -5.42 14.69 3.69
C ILE A 80 -5.63 14.51 5.19
N ARG A 81 -6.89 14.47 5.63
CA ARG A 81 -7.22 14.09 7.02
C ARG A 81 -6.85 12.64 7.27
N LEU A 82 -6.20 12.36 8.40
CA LEU A 82 -5.77 11.02 8.82
C LEU A 82 -6.94 10.03 8.86
N SER A 83 -8.11 10.46 9.35
CA SER A 83 -9.32 9.63 9.41
C SER A 83 -9.80 9.19 8.02
N ARG A 84 -9.74 10.10 7.03
CA ARG A 84 -10.12 9.80 5.65
C ARG A 84 -9.10 8.88 4.98
N LEU A 85 -7.82 9.11 5.24
CA LEU A 85 -6.74 8.26 4.73
C LEU A 85 -6.81 6.85 5.32
N ALA A 86 -7.14 6.72 6.60
CA ALA A 86 -7.33 5.43 7.25
C ALA A 86 -8.49 4.64 6.63
N ALA A 87 -9.64 5.29 6.43
CA ALA A 87 -10.78 4.69 5.73
C ALA A 87 -10.42 4.26 4.29
N PHE A 88 -9.63 5.06 3.60
CA PHE A 88 -9.14 4.78 2.25
C PHE A 88 -8.23 3.53 2.19
N CYS A 89 -7.40 3.33 3.21
CA CYS A 89 -6.54 2.15 3.34
C CYS A 89 -7.23 0.94 3.98
N GLY A 90 -8.45 1.09 4.50
CA GLY A 90 -9.14 0.04 5.25
C GLY A 90 -8.53 -0.23 6.63
N LEU A 91 -7.88 0.77 7.23
CA LEU A 91 -7.23 0.69 8.53
C LEU A 91 -7.87 1.64 9.55
N THR A 92 -7.52 1.46 10.83
CA THR A 92 -7.87 2.43 11.88
C THR A 92 -6.91 3.63 11.85
N PRO A 93 -7.35 4.84 12.24
CA PRO A 93 -6.48 6.02 12.24
C PRO A 93 -5.17 5.82 13.01
N ALA A 94 -5.24 5.18 14.18
CA ALA A 94 -4.06 4.89 14.99
C ALA A 94 -3.05 3.95 14.31
N MET A 95 -3.52 2.95 13.57
CA MET A 95 -2.64 2.06 12.81
C MET A 95 -2.05 2.77 11.59
N THR A 96 -2.87 3.58 10.91
CA THR A 96 -2.45 4.39 9.76
C THR A 96 -1.35 5.37 10.16
N GLU A 97 -1.49 6.04 11.30
CA GLU A 97 -0.49 6.96 11.85
C GLU A 97 0.85 6.26 12.11
N ARG A 98 0.82 5.12 12.80
CA ARG A 98 2.03 4.33 13.07
C ARG A 98 2.71 3.87 11.78
N MET A 99 1.92 3.41 10.82
CA MET A 99 2.44 2.93 9.54
C MET A 99 3.06 4.08 8.72
N LEU A 100 2.38 5.23 8.64
CA LEU A 100 2.92 6.45 8.03
C LEU A 100 4.21 6.89 8.72
N GLY A 101 4.21 6.94 10.05
CA GLY A 101 5.39 7.31 10.85
C GLY A 101 6.58 6.39 10.58
N SER A 102 6.35 5.08 10.45
CA SER A 102 7.38 4.11 10.04
C SER A 102 7.89 4.40 8.63
N MET A 103 6.99 4.57 7.66
CA MET A 103 7.38 4.83 6.26
C MET A 103 8.15 6.14 6.08
N ILE A 104 7.78 7.18 6.84
CA ILE A 104 8.47 8.48 6.85
C ILE A 104 9.85 8.35 7.50
N SER A 105 9.92 7.69 8.67
CA SER A 105 11.19 7.47 9.39
C SER A 105 12.18 6.61 8.61
N GLU A 106 11.67 5.64 7.84
CA GLU A 106 12.45 4.79 6.94
C GLU A 106 12.88 5.50 5.64
N GLY A 107 12.42 6.72 5.39
CA GLY A 107 12.70 7.47 4.16
C GLY A 107 12.03 6.89 2.91
N ARG A 108 10.98 6.07 3.09
CA ARG A 108 10.21 5.46 1.99
C ARG A 108 9.09 6.37 1.50
N LEU A 109 8.68 7.34 2.31
CA LEU A 109 7.63 8.30 2.04
C LEU A 109 8.06 9.67 2.58
N ASN A 110 7.80 10.73 1.83
CA ASN A 110 8.09 12.10 2.27
C ASN A 110 6.79 12.76 2.71
N GLY A 111 6.80 13.30 3.93
CA GLY A 111 5.65 13.98 4.50
C GLY A 111 5.80 14.22 5.99
N SER A 112 4.82 14.91 6.55
CA SER A 112 4.69 15.20 7.97
C SER A 112 3.28 14.82 8.44
N ILE A 113 3.16 14.49 9.73
CA ILE A 113 1.89 14.17 10.37
C ILE A 113 1.64 15.24 11.44
N ASP A 114 0.53 15.94 11.32
CA ASP A 114 -0.02 16.79 12.39
C ASP A 114 -0.94 15.94 13.26
N GLN A 115 -0.45 15.57 14.44
CA GLN A 115 -1.18 14.76 15.40
C GLN A 115 -2.27 15.56 16.16
N VAL A 116 -2.17 16.89 16.22
CA VAL A 116 -3.13 17.74 16.93
C VAL A 116 -4.38 17.96 16.06
N ASP A 117 -4.17 18.40 14.81
CA ASP A 117 -5.26 18.68 13.87
C ASP A 117 -5.68 17.45 13.05
N GLY A 118 -4.89 16.37 13.10
CA GLY A 118 -5.17 15.10 12.44
C GLY A 118 -5.02 15.16 10.92
N PHE A 119 -4.06 15.93 10.44
CA PHE A 119 -3.74 16.07 9.01
C PHE A 119 -2.41 15.41 8.67
N VAL A 120 -2.32 14.93 7.44
CA VAL A 120 -1.08 14.43 6.85
C VAL A 120 -0.76 15.32 5.67
N GLU A 121 0.45 15.85 5.63
CA GLU A 121 0.99 16.63 4.52
C GLU A 121 2.06 15.80 3.81
N PHE A 122 1.97 15.71 2.49
CA PHE A 122 2.91 14.97 1.66
C PHE A 122 3.81 15.95 0.90
N THR A 123 5.08 15.58 0.67
CA THR A 123 6.11 16.47 0.06
C THR A 123 6.79 15.83 -1.14
#